data_AF-A0A2G9LT05-F1
#
_entry.id   AF-A0A2G9LT05-F1
#
_cell.length_a   1.000
_cell.length_b   1.000
_cell.length_c   1.000
_cell.angle_alpha   90.00
_cell.angle_beta   90.00
_cell.angle_gamma   90.00
#
_symmetry.space_group_name_H-M   'P 1'
#
loop_
_entity.id
_entity.type
_entity.pdbx_description
1 polymer ?
#
loop_
_entity_poly.entity_id
_entity_poly.type
_entity_poly.pdbx_seq_one_letter_code
_entity_poly.pdbx_strand_id
1 'polypeptide(L)'
;MEPGLPGGKARWALEYIAGFTGGVMILPFAGISNAYYKWKNKRLSRKTPPETVVFTSGFDHQFKHPGLVAAVCDHYMYTPVVARQHRLGRAVKWVSNATKETVLENLANEQYQNVVFIGHGSNSTYCTTDGDVTSEDIIECDIRKKDGELIQHTCGGGGGIPLREALLSNTDRGYTFERPIWLTENYIAAWTAFFGKKPTYK
;
A
#
# COMPACT_ATOMS: atom_id res chain seq x y z
N MET A 1 -20.79 -13.28 -19.10
CA MET A 1 -21.84 -13.67 -18.14
C MET A 1 -21.26 -13.46 -16.76
N GLU A 2 -21.61 -12.36 -16.09
CA GLU A 2 -21.15 -12.12 -14.72
C GLU A 2 -21.94 -13.01 -13.76
N PRO A 3 -21.27 -13.75 -12.84
CA PRO A 3 -21.98 -14.32 -11.71
C PRO A 3 -22.32 -13.16 -10.77
N GLY A 4 -23.53 -12.62 -10.91
CA GLY A 4 -24.11 -11.68 -9.97
C GLY A 4 -24.20 -12.33 -8.59
N LEU A 5 -23.32 -11.92 -7.67
CA LEU A 5 -23.39 -12.34 -6.28
C LEU A 5 -24.65 -11.76 -5.60
N PRO A 6 -25.27 -12.50 -4.66
CA PRO A 6 -26.49 -12.05 -4.01
C PRO A 6 -26.23 -10.81 -3.13
N GLY A 7 -27.02 -9.76 -3.33
CA GLY A 7 -27.01 -8.54 -2.51
C GLY A 7 -26.38 -7.28 -3.13
N GLY A 8 -26.01 -7.34 -4.42
CA GLY A 8 -25.15 -6.37 -5.13
C GLY A 8 -25.49 -4.87 -5.09
N LYS A 9 -26.70 -4.44 -4.69
CA LYS A 9 -27.05 -3.00 -4.55
C LYS A 9 -27.18 -2.55 -3.08
N ALA A 10 -27.81 -3.36 -2.23
CA ALA A 10 -28.03 -3.02 -0.83
C ALA A 10 -26.71 -3.03 -0.02
N ARG A 11 -25.82 -3.97 -0.33
CA ARG A 11 -24.49 -4.05 0.30
C ARG A 11 -23.59 -2.89 -0.12
N TRP A 12 -23.59 -2.55 -1.42
CA TRP A 12 -22.85 -1.39 -1.93
C TRP A 12 -23.35 -0.08 -1.30
N ALA A 13 -24.67 0.08 -1.14
CA ALA A 13 -25.26 1.24 -0.46
C ALA A 13 -24.90 1.28 1.04
N LEU A 14 -24.89 0.15 1.74
CA LEU A 14 -24.47 0.08 3.14
C LEU A 14 -22.99 0.38 3.33
N GLU A 15 -22.12 -0.11 2.43
CA GLU A 15 -20.69 0.22 2.43
C GLU A 15 -20.46 1.69 2.08
N TYR A 16 -21.26 2.27 1.18
CA TYR A 16 -21.23 3.69 0.87
C TYR A 16 -21.69 4.54 2.07
N ILE A 17 -22.77 4.15 2.76
CA ILE A 17 -23.29 4.86 3.94
C ILE A 17 -22.34 4.72 5.13
N ALA A 18 -21.80 3.53 5.38
CA ALA A 18 -20.80 3.28 6.42
C ALA A 18 -19.46 3.97 6.11
N GLY A 19 -19.05 4.00 4.84
CA GLY A 19 -17.90 4.76 4.36
C GLY A 19 -18.12 6.27 4.44
N PHE A 20 -19.34 6.75 4.25
CA PHE A 20 -19.70 8.17 4.37
C PHE A 20 -19.80 8.62 5.82
N THR A 21 -20.52 7.89 6.68
CA THR A 21 -20.64 8.20 8.12
C THR A 21 -19.32 7.96 8.87
N GLY A 22 -18.63 6.87 8.55
CA GLY A 22 -17.26 6.62 8.99
C GLY A 22 -16.30 7.68 8.46
N GLY A 23 -16.42 8.08 7.19
CA GLY A 23 -15.63 9.14 6.59
C GLY A 23 -15.80 10.49 7.30
N VAL A 24 -17.02 10.96 7.52
CA VAL A 24 -17.27 12.27 8.18
C VAL A 24 -16.70 12.31 9.62
N MET A 25 -16.76 11.19 10.35
CA MET A 25 -16.21 11.11 11.71
C MET A 25 -14.71 10.82 11.74
N ILE A 26 -14.17 10.00 10.84
CA ILE A 26 -12.76 9.58 10.82
C ILE A 26 -11.88 10.62 10.13
N LEU A 27 -12.37 11.35 9.12
CA LEU A 27 -11.57 12.30 8.33
C LEU A 27 -10.88 13.37 9.19
N PRO A 28 -11.54 14.01 10.19
CA PRO A 28 -10.89 15.00 11.04
C PRO A 28 -9.80 14.39 11.94
N PHE A 29 -10.07 13.24 12.57
CA PHE A 29 -9.08 12.54 13.41
C PHE A 29 -7.91 12.00 12.58
N ALA A 30 -8.17 11.49 11.38
CA ALA A 30 -7.16 11.10 10.41
C ALA A 30 -6.31 12.31 10.00
N GLY A 31 -6.91 13.50 9.83
CA GLY A 31 -6.18 14.74 9.55
C GLY A 31 -5.19 15.12 10.65
N ILE A 32 -5.65 15.15 11.91
CA ILE A 32 -4.80 15.46 13.08
C ILE A 32 -3.69 14.41 13.23
N SER A 33 -4.05 13.13 13.13
CA SER A 33 -3.10 12.02 13.22
C SER A 33 -2.06 12.08 12.09
N ASN A 34 -2.47 12.35 10.86
CA ASN A 34 -1.57 12.51 9.72
C ASN A 34 -0.62 13.68 9.94
N ALA A 35 -1.09 14.83 10.44
CA ALA A 35 -0.23 15.96 10.77
C ALA A 35 0.82 15.59 11.82
N TYR A 36 0.41 14.89 12.89
CA TYR A 36 1.32 14.39 13.92
C TYR A 36 2.37 13.44 13.35
N TYR A 37 1.96 12.42 12.59
CA TYR A 37 2.90 11.44 12.02
C TYR A 37 3.78 12.03 10.92
N LYS A 38 3.30 13.00 10.13
CA LYS A 38 4.13 13.77 9.18
C LYS A 38 5.24 14.51 9.91
N TRP A 39 4.89 15.21 10.99
CA TRP A 39 5.87 15.90 11.84
C TRP A 39 6.88 14.93 12.45
N LYS A 40 6.41 13.81 13.02
CA LYS A 40 7.26 12.78 13.62
C LYS A 40 8.19 12.14 12.57
N ASN A 41 7.67 11.85 11.38
CA ASN A 41 8.44 11.27 10.29
C ASN A 41 9.53 12.24 9.83
N LYS A 42 9.21 13.51 9.64
CA LYS A 42 10.18 14.55 9.31
C LYS A 42 11.31 14.66 10.35
N ARG A 43 10.99 14.53 11.64
CA ARG A 43 12.00 14.51 12.71
C ARG A 43 12.88 13.27 12.64
N LEU A 44 12.32 12.10 12.39
CA LEU A 44 13.07 10.85 12.27
C LEU A 44 13.97 10.86 11.03
N SER A 45 13.46 11.28 9.86
CA SER A 45 14.21 11.39 8.61
C SER A 45 15.40 12.34 8.66
N ARG A 46 15.42 13.31 9.60
CA ARG A 46 16.58 14.19 9.84
C ARG A 46 17.71 13.50 10.60
N LYS A 47 17.40 12.44 11.34
CA LYS A 47 18.37 11.67 12.14
C LYS A 47 18.87 10.45 11.38
N THR A 48 17.98 9.82 10.60
CA THR A 48 18.24 8.58 9.88
C THR A 48 17.63 8.69 8.49
N PRO A 49 18.38 8.43 7.40
CA PRO A 49 17.81 8.35 6.06
C PRO A 49 16.63 7.37 6.00
N PRO A 50 15.58 7.62 5.19
CA PRO A 50 14.45 6.69 5.10
C PRO A 50 14.87 5.33 4.55
N GLU A 51 14.62 4.26 5.31
CA GLU A 51 14.84 2.86 4.88
C GLU A 51 13.56 2.23 4.31
N THR A 52 12.42 2.89 4.47
CA THR A 52 11.13 2.44 3.94
C THR A 52 10.66 3.38 2.84
N VAL A 53 10.26 2.82 1.71
CA VAL A 53 9.53 3.54 0.67
C VAL A 53 8.09 3.03 0.59
N VAL A 54 7.14 3.96 0.55
CA VAL A 54 5.71 3.68 0.35
C VAL A 54 5.30 4.29 -0.97
N PHE A 55 4.70 3.48 -1.83
CA PHE A 55 4.09 3.94 -3.07
C PHE A 55 2.58 3.84 -2.95
N THR A 56 1.91 4.89 -3.39
CA THR A 56 0.47 4.85 -3.59
C THR A 56 0.12 5.10 -5.04
N SER A 57 -0.94 4.45 -5.50
CA SER A 57 -1.48 4.62 -6.84
C SER A 57 -3.00 4.64 -6.75
N GLY A 58 -3.59 5.67 -7.35
CA GLY A 58 -5.03 5.75 -7.53
C GLY A 58 -5.48 5.30 -8.91
N PHE A 59 -4.60 4.64 -9.68
CA PHE A 59 -4.93 4.13 -11.00
C PHE A 59 -6.08 3.14 -10.91
N ASP A 60 -7.20 3.48 -11.52
CA ASP A 60 -8.37 2.62 -11.61
C ASP A 60 -8.99 2.84 -12.99
N HIS A 61 -9.16 1.76 -13.75
CA HIS A 61 -9.72 1.80 -15.10
C HIS A 61 -11.13 2.42 -15.15
N GLN A 62 -11.84 2.46 -14.02
CA GLN A 62 -13.20 2.99 -13.93
C GLN A 62 -13.26 4.46 -13.48
N PHE A 63 -12.18 5.01 -12.90
CA PHE A 63 -12.18 6.38 -12.35
C PHE A 63 -11.34 7.34 -13.20
N LYS A 64 -11.94 8.48 -13.56
CA LYS A 64 -11.30 9.53 -14.38
C LYS A 64 -10.26 10.38 -13.65
N HIS A 65 -10.11 10.23 -12.33
CA HIS A 65 -9.27 11.10 -11.50
C HIS A 65 -8.36 10.29 -10.57
N PRO A 66 -7.35 9.58 -11.10
CA PRO A 66 -6.48 8.72 -10.30
C PRO A 66 -5.73 9.48 -9.20
N GLY A 67 -5.34 10.74 -9.44
CA GLY A 67 -4.71 11.57 -8.41
C GLY A 67 -5.59 11.83 -7.18
N LEU A 68 -6.92 11.96 -7.35
CA LEU A 68 -7.84 12.13 -6.23
C LEU A 68 -7.97 10.83 -5.42
N VAL A 69 -8.05 9.69 -6.11
CA VAL A 69 -8.09 8.37 -5.45
C VAL A 69 -6.80 8.14 -4.65
N ALA A 70 -5.64 8.44 -5.24
CA ALA A 70 -4.35 8.37 -4.55
C ALA A 70 -4.32 9.26 -3.30
N ALA A 71 -4.80 10.50 -3.39
CA ALA A 71 -4.85 11.41 -2.24
C ALA A 71 -5.76 10.89 -1.11
N VAL A 72 -6.88 10.24 -1.46
CA VAL A 72 -7.76 9.59 -0.49
C VAL A 72 -7.06 8.39 0.16
N CYS A 73 -6.43 7.52 -0.63
CA CYS A 73 -5.63 6.41 -0.13
C CYS A 73 -4.51 6.88 0.80
N ASP A 74 -3.79 7.93 0.42
CA ASP A 74 -2.77 8.58 1.26
C ASP A 74 -3.35 9.01 2.59
N HIS A 75 -4.46 9.76 2.57
CA HIS A 75 -5.05 10.27 3.80
C HIS A 75 -5.45 9.15 4.77
N TYR A 76 -6.02 8.06 4.29
CA TYR A 76 -6.41 6.95 5.16
C TYR A 76 -5.22 6.09 5.59
N MET A 77 -4.31 5.75 4.68
CA MET A 77 -3.26 4.76 4.95
C MET A 77 -2.00 5.36 5.59
N TYR A 78 -1.80 6.67 5.53
CA TYR A 78 -0.56 7.30 6.01
C TYR A 78 -0.28 6.99 7.48
N THR A 79 -1.23 7.30 8.37
CA THR A 79 -1.07 7.08 9.80
C THR A 79 -0.70 5.63 10.14
N PRO A 80 -1.51 4.61 9.82
CA PRO A 80 -1.23 3.25 10.28
C PRO A 80 0.09 2.70 9.73
N VAL A 81 0.42 2.99 8.47
CA VAL A 81 1.67 2.55 7.84
C VAL A 81 2.88 3.22 8.49
N VAL A 82 2.87 4.55 8.62
CA VAL A 82 3.98 5.31 9.21
C VAL A 82 4.14 5.01 10.69
N ALA A 83 3.04 4.86 11.44
CA ALA A 83 3.08 4.49 12.85
C ALA A 83 3.75 3.14 13.07
N ARG A 84 3.42 2.14 12.23
CA ARG A 84 4.04 0.82 12.29
C ARG A 84 5.55 0.90 12.03
N GLN A 85 5.96 1.60 10.97
CA GLN A 85 7.39 1.73 10.64
C GLN A 85 8.16 2.51 11.70
N HIS A 86 7.58 3.56 12.29
CA HIS A 86 8.20 4.28 13.41
C HIS A 86 8.36 3.43 14.65
N ARG A 87 7.42 2.52 14.94
CA ARG A 87 7.57 1.56 16.04
C ARG A 87 8.76 0.63 15.84
N LEU A 88 9.13 0.38 14.58
CA LEU A 88 10.33 -0.36 14.19
C LEU A 88 11.57 0.54 14.05
N GLY A 89 11.49 1.83 14.40
CA GLY A 89 12.60 2.78 14.32
C GLY A 89 12.90 3.30 12.91
N ARG A 90 12.02 3.08 11.93
CA ARG A 90 12.28 3.36 10.51
C ARG A 90 11.62 4.64 10.03
N ALA A 91 12.39 5.48 9.34
CA ALA A 91 11.85 6.62 8.60
C ALA A 91 11.23 6.17 7.26
N VAL A 92 10.19 6.88 6.83
CA VAL A 92 9.41 6.55 5.63
C VAL A 92 9.53 7.64 4.58
N LYS A 93 9.81 7.27 3.33
CA LYS A 93 9.58 8.09 2.14
C LYS A 93 8.22 7.70 1.55
N TRP A 94 7.34 8.68 1.37
CA TRP A 94 6.03 8.48 0.77
C TRP A 94 6.02 9.07 -0.64
N VAL A 95 5.69 8.26 -1.64
CA VAL A 95 5.64 8.65 -3.05
C VAL A 95 4.21 8.44 -3.53
N SER A 96 3.50 9.55 -3.72
CA SER A 96 2.09 9.53 -4.10
C SER A 96 1.93 9.49 -5.61
N ASN A 97 1.03 8.63 -6.08
CA ASN A 97 0.64 8.50 -7.49
C ASN A 97 1.85 8.36 -8.42
N ALA A 98 2.76 7.44 -8.08
CA ALA A 98 4.03 7.25 -8.76
C ALA A 98 3.85 6.66 -10.17
N THR A 99 4.77 7.01 -11.09
CA THR A 99 4.92 6.34 -12.38
C THR A 99 5.71 5.04 -12.25
N LYS A 100 5.63 4.16 -13.25
CA LYS A 100 6.41 2.93 -13.34
C LYS A 100 7.90 3.18 -13.19
N GLU A 101 8.42 4.16 -13.94
CA GLU A 101 9.83 4.59 -13.85
C GLU A 101 10.20 5.02 -12.42
N THR A 102 9.40 5.90 -11.81
CA THR A 102 9.64 6.37 -10.44
C THR A 102 9.68 5.20 -9.45
N VAL A 103 8.78 4.22 -9.61
CA VAL A 103 8.77 3.03 -8.75
C VAL A 103 10.06 2.23 -8.93
N LEU A 104 10.43 1.88 -10.17
CA LEU A 104 11.63 1.09 -10.45
C LEU A 104 12.92 1.78 -9.98
N GLU A 105 13.06 3.10 -10.19
CA GLU A 105 14.20 3.87 -9.70
C GLU A 105 14.32 3.83 -8.17
N ASN A 106 13.20 3.95 -7.46
CA ASN A 106 13.20 3.85 -6.01
C ASN A 106 13.42 2.41 -5.54
N LEU A 107 12.92 1.40 -6.26
CA LEU A 107 13.22 0.00 -5.95
C LEU A 107 14.70 -0.33 -6.18
N ALA A 108 15.35 0.25 -7.18
CA ALA A 108 16.79 0.11 -7.42
C ALA A 108 17.65 0.76 -6.33
N ASN A 109 17.13 1.75 -5.61
CA ASN A 109 17.84 2.41 -4.53
C ASN A 109 18.10 1.46 -3.35
N GLU A 110 19.39 1.17 -3.08
CA GLU A 110 19.80 0.27 -2.00
C GLU A 110 19.51 0.81 -0.59
N GLN A 111 19.23 2.10 -0.43
CA GLN A 111 18.81 2.65 0.86
C GLN A 111 17.43 2.13 1.29
N TYR A 112 16.52 1.90 0.34
CA TYR A 112 15.17 1.43 0.65
C TYR A 112 15.15 -0.09 0.76
N GLN A 113 15.13 -0.57 1.99
CA GLN A 113 15.08 -1.99 2.32
C GLN A 113 13.66 -2.50 2.59
N ASN A 114 12.72 -1.59 2.87
CA ASN A 114 11.32 -1.93 3.13
C ASN A 114 10.44 -1.26 2.10
N VAL A 115 9.51 -2.01 1.52
CA VAL A 115 8.65 -1.55 0.44
C VAL A 115 7.20 -1.74 0.84
N VAL A 116 6.39 -0.70 0.62
CA VAL A 116 4.93 -0.77 0.80
C VAL A 116 4.25 -0.32 -0.48
N PHE A 117 3.38 -1.17 -1.02
CA PHE A 117 2.52 -0.84 -2.16
C PHE A 117 1.09 -0.66 -1.69
N ILE A 118 0.43 0.41 -2.11
CA ILE A 118 -0.96 0.74 -1.75
C ILE A 118 -1.71 1.16 -3.01
N GLY A 119 -2.79 0.45 -3.35
CA GLY A 119 -3.58 0.74 -4.53
C GLY A 119 -4.03 -0.53 -5.23
N HIS A 120 -4.16 -0.47 -6.55
CA HIS A 120 -4.50 -1.64 -7.37
C HIS A 120 -3.26 -2.48 -7.69
N GLY A 121 -3.49 -3.76 -7.98
CA GLY A 121 -2.44 -4.72 -8.29
C GLY A 121 -2.88 -6.14 -8.04
N SER A 122 -1.91 -7.05 -8.03
CA SER A 122 -2.08 -8.46 -7.72
C SER A 122 -0.94 -8.94 -6.80
N ASN A 123 -0.82 -10.25 -6.58
CA ASN A 123 0.35 -10.78 -5.87
C ASN A 123 1.65 -10.64 -6.69
N SER A 124 1.57 -10.51 -8.02
CA SER A 124 2.70 -10.41 -8.95
C SER A 124 2.84 -9.04 -9.60
N THR A 125 1.92 -8.09 -9.35
CA THR A 125 1.92 -6.77 -9.99
C THR A 125 1.50 -5.64 -9.05
N TYR A 126 1.99 -4.42 -9.34
CA TYR A 126 1.54 -3.17 -8.74
C TYR A 126 1.19 -2.17 -9.85
N CYS A 127 -0.06 -1.70 -9.87
CA CYS A 127 -0.52 -0.77 -10.90
C CYS A 127 -0.04 0.64 -10.58
N THR A 128 0.78 1.22 -11.44
CA THR A 128 1.22 2.62 -11.35
C THR A 128 0.35 3.51 -12.22
N THR A 129 0.63 4.81 -12.28
CA THR A 129 -0.20 5.75 -13.06
C THR A 129 -0.17 5.54 -14.57
N ASP A 130 0.89 4.95 -15.08
CA ASP A 130 1.23 4.86 -16.51
C ASP A 130 1.58 3.43 -16.94
N GLY A 131 1.45 2.44 -16.06
CA GLY A 131 1.65 1.02 -16.37
C GLY A 131 1.83 0.16 -15.13
N ASP A 132 1.86 -1.15 -15.30
CA ASP A 132 2.11 -2.06 -14.18
C ASP A 132 3.62 -2.26 -13.96
N VAL A 133 4.01 -2.32 -12.69
CA VAL A 133 5.29 -2.90 -12.26
C VAL A 133 5.07 -4.36 -11.96
N THR A 134 5.81 -5.24 -12.64
CA THR A 134 5.75 -6.69 -12.46
C THR A 134 7.05 -7.23 -11.89
N SER A 135 7.05 -8.50 -11.49
CA SER A 135 8.26 -9.22 -11.08
C SER A 135 9.30 -9.29 -12.19
N GLU A 136 8.87 -9.42 -13.45
CA GLU A 136 9.75 -9.44 -14.62
C GLU A 136 10.47 -8.10 -14.78
N ASP A 137 9.77 -6.96 -14.65
CA ASP A 137 10.42 -5.64 -14.71
C ASP A 137 11.57 -5.51 -13.68
N ILE A 138 11.35 -6.03 -12.48
CA ILE A 138 12.31 -5.98 -11.38
C ILE A 138 13.53 -6.85 -11.68
N ILE A 139 13.33 -8.03 -12.28
CA ILE A 139 14.39 -8.95 -12.69
C ILE A 139 15.17 -8.38 -13.88
N GLU A 140 14.48 -7.85 -14.89
CA GLU A 140 15.08 -7.27 -16.09
C GLU A 140 15.91 -6.02 -15.79
N CYS A 141 15.47 -5.22 -14.81
CA CYS A 141 16.23 -4.06 -14.33
C CYS A 141 17.38 -4.42 -13.37
N ASP A 142 17.65 -5.71 -13.13
CA ASP A 142 18.66 -6.22 -12.18
C ASP A 142 18.55 -5.58 -10.78
N ILE A 143 17.30 -5.39 -10.31
CA ILE A 143 17.07 -4.77 -9.02
C ILE A 143 17.44 -5.75 -7.91
N ARG A 144 18.44 -5.37 -7.13
CA ARG A 144 18.90 -6.18 -6.00
C ARG A 144 17.78 -6.40 -4.97
N LYS A 145 17.65 -7.67 -4.57
CA LYS A 145 16.77 -8.10 -3.48
C LYS A 145 17.04 -7.33 -2.19
N LYS A 146 15.96 -7.06 -1.46
CA LYS A 146 15.93 -6.34 -0.19
C LYS A 146 15.91 -7.32 0.98
N ASP A 147 16.58 -6.94 2.07
CA ASP A 147 16.59 -7.72 3.30
C ASP A 147 15.49 -7.30 4.28
N GLY A 148 14.78 -6.20 4.01
CA GLY A 148 13.68 -5.73 4.86
C GLY A 148 12.38 -6.50 4.65
N GLU A 149 11.30 -5.80 4.34
CA GLU A 149 9.97 -6.40 4.20
C GLU A 149 9.19 -5.82 3.03
N LEU A 150 8.22 -6.61 2.52
CA LEU A 150 7.24 -6.17 1.54
C LEU A 150 5.84 -6.19 2.17
N ILE A 151 5.15 -5.04 2.13
CA ILE A 151 3.75 -4.94 2.52
C ILE A 151 2.95 -4.56 1.27
N GLN A 152 2.05 -5.43 0.83
CA GLN A 152 1.15 -5.14 -0.29
C GLN A 152 -0.27 -4.93 0.22
N HIS A 153 -0.69 -3.66 0.22
CA HIS A 153 -2.08 -3.23 0.32
C HIS A 153 -2.71 -3.14 -1.07
N THR A 154 -2.58 -4.21 -1.84
CA THR A 154 -3.16 -4.39 -3.17
C THR A 154 -4.14 -5.57 -3.14
N CYS A 155 -4.92 -5.74 -4.21
CA CYS A 155 -5.63 -7.00 -4.40
C CYS A 155 -4.62 -8.17 -4.45
N GLY A 156 -5.05 -9.32 -3.92
CA GLY A 156 -4.33 -10.57 -4.01
C GLY A 156 -4.68 -11.39 -5.26
N GLY A 157 -4.11 -12.58 -5.33
CA GLY A 157 -4.30 -13.51 -6.46
C GLY A 157 -3.45 -13.11 -7.67
N GLY A 158 -3.81 -13.64 -8.85
CA GLY A 158 -3.04 -13.47 -10.08
C GLY A 158 -2.11 -14.64 -10.38
N GLY A 159 -1.57 -14.67 -11.60
CA GLY A 159 -0.56 -15.64 -12.05
C GLY A 159 0.83 -15.01 -12.12
N GLY A 160 1.85 -15.84 -12.30
CA GLY A 160 3.24 -15.39 -12.42
C GLY A 160 4.01 -15.39 -11.10
N ILE A 161 5.23 -14.85 -11.14
CA ILE A 161 6.13 -14.79 -9.98
C ILE A 161 5.61 -13.72 -9.00
N PRO A 162 5.36 -14.04 -7.72
CA PRO A 162 4.98 -13.05 -6.72
C PRO A 162 6.03 -11.94 -6.56
N LEU A 163 5.60 -10.69 -6.35
CA LEU A 163 6.52 -9.54 -6.18
C LEU A 163 7.48 -9.75 -5.01
N ARG A 164 7.05 -10.45 -3.95
CA ARG A 164 7.91 -10.80 -2.81
C ARG A 164 9.08 -11.70 -3.22
N GLU A 165 8.92 -12.57 -4.21
CA GLU A 165 9.98 -13.46 -4.67
C GLU A 165 11.01 -12.72 -5.51
N ALA A 166 10.58 -11.71 -6.28
CA ALA A 166 11.48 -10.82 -7.01
C ALA A 166 12.20 -9.83 -6.06
N LEU A 167 11.50 -9.27 -5.09
CA LEU A 167 12.01 -8.16 -4.27
C LEU A 167 12.73 -8.57 -2.98
N LEU A 168 12.44 -9.72 -2.37
CA LEU A 168 12.97 -10.05 -1.04
C LEU A 168 13.97 -11.20 -1.06
N SER A 169 15.01 -11.06 -0.24
CA SER A 169 15.90 -12.18 0.14
C SER A 169 15.16 -13.20 1.00
N ASN A 170 14.27 -12.72 1.89
CA ASN A 170 13.40 -13.56 2.72
C ASN A 170 11.92 -13.20 2.46
N THR A 171 11.21 -14.10 1.78
CA THR A 171 9.84 -13.92 1.30
C THR A 171 8.77 -13.95 2.40
N ASP A 172 9.12 -14.30 3.64
CA ASP A 172 8.22 -14.34 4.79
C ASP A 172 8.10 -12.99 5.51
N ARG A 173 8.92 -12.00 5.14
CA ARG A 173 8.97 -10.68 5.76
C ARG A 173 7.94 -9.74 5.16
N GLY A 174 6.99 -9.34 6.01
CA GLY A 174 5.86 -8.49 5.65
C GLY A 174 4.59 -9.31 5.42
N TYR A 175 3.70 -8.82 4.55
CA TYR A 175 2.44 -9.49 4.21
C TYR A 175 1.88 -9.01 2.87
N THR A 176 1.11 -9.90 2.23
CA THR A 176 0.32 -9.62 1.03
C THR A 176 -1.03 -10.33 1.20
N PHE A 177 -1.94 -10.13 0.26
CA PHE A 177 -3.23 -10.82 0.25
C PHE A 177 -3.25 -11.88 -0.84
N GLU A 178 -3.98 -12.97 -0.61
CA GLU A 178 -4.18 -14.04 -1.59
C GLU A 178 -5.49 -13.89 -2.38
N ARG A 179 -6.37 -12.99 -1.93
CA ARG A 179 -7.68 -12.71 -2.51
C ARG A 179 -7.87 -11.23 -2.82
N PRO A 180 -8.85 -10.86 -3.66
CA PRO A 180 -9.34 -9.49 -3.72
C PRO A 180 -9.67 -8.98 -2.32
N ILE A 181 -9.25 -7.76 -2.01
CA ILE A 181 -9.42 -7.13 -0.71
C ILE A 181 -9.97 -5.72 -0.87
N TRP A 182 -10.93 -5.36 -0.03
CA TRP A 182 -11.55 -4.04 -0.07
C TRP A 182 -10.69 -2.99 0.63
N LEU A 183 -10.89 -1.70 0.30
CA LEU A 183 -10.17 -0.58 0.91
C LEU A 183 -10.31 -0.57 2.45
N THR A 184 -11.50 -0.86 2.97
CA THR A 184 -11.78 -0.92 4.41
C THR A 184 -11.05 -2.08 5.08
N GLU A 185 -11.00 -3.25 4.44
CA GLU A 185 -10.23 -4.40 4.92
C GLU A 185 -8.73 -4.07 4.92
N ASN A 186 -8.20 -3.41 3.89
CA ASN A 186 -6.82 -2.92 3.84
C ASN A 186 -6.50 -1.95 4.98
N TYR A 187 -7.40 -1.03 5.29
CA TYR A 187 -7.23 -0.09 6.40
C TYR A 187 -7.19 -0.81 7.76
N ILE A 188 -8.09 -1.78 7.98
CA ILE A 188 -8.10 -2.62 9.18
C ILE A 188 -6.82 -3.47 9.26
N ALA A 189 -6.36 -4.01 8.13
CA ALA A 189 -5.12 -4.77 8.06
C ALA A 189 -3.92 -3.93 8.49
N ALA A 190 -3.84 -2.67 8.02
CA ALA A 190 -2.75 -1.75 8.35
C ALA A 190 -2.69 -1.48 9.87
N TRP A 191 -3.84 -1.24 10.51
CA TRP A 191 -3.91 -1.10 11.97
C TRP A 191 -3.62 -2.41 12.72
N THR A 192 -4.07 -3.54 12.20
CA THR A 192 -3.78 -4.86 12.80
C THR A 192 -2.28 -5.14 12.80
N ALA A 193 -1.61 -4.82 11.68
CA ALA A 193 -0.17 -4.92 11.53
C ALA A 193 0.60 -3.97 12.45
N PHE A 194 0.04 -2.79 12.76
CA PHE A 194 0.60 -1.89 13.79
C PHE A 194 0.68 -2.58 15.16
N PHE A 195 -0.26 -3.46 15.52
CA PHE A 195 -0.21 -4.23 16.77
C PHE A 195 0.70 -5.47 16.70
N GLY A 196 1.46 -5.66 15.61
CA GLY A 196 2.39 -6.78 15.46
C GLY A 196 1.76 -8.09 15.03
N LYS A 197 0.47 -8.10 14.68
CA LYS A 197 -0.21 -9.28 14.15
C LYS A 197 -0.12 -9.28 12.62
N LYS A 198 0.25 -10.40 12.01
CA LYS A 198 0.05 -10.59 10.57
C LYS A 198 -1.45 -10.59 10.31
N PRO A 199 -1.97 -9.73 9.41
CA PRO A 199 -3.37 -9.77 9.05
C PRO A 199 -3.69 -11.16 8.47
N THR A 200 -4.68 -11.85 9.02
CA THR A 200 -5.14 -13.14 8.52
C THR A 200 -6.56 -12.96 8.05
N TYR A 201 -6.83 -13.34 6.80
CA TYR A 201 -8.16 -13.28 6.22
C TYR A 201 -8.49 -14.67 5.71
N LYS A 202 -9.51 -15.29 6.32
CA LYS A 202 -10.15 -16.50 5.81
C LYS A 202 -11.19 -16.13 4.76
#